data_AF-A0A833GE49-F1
#
_entry.id   AF-A0A833GE49-F1
#
_cell.length_a   1.000
_cell.length_b   1.000
_cell.length_c   1.000
_cell.angle_alpha   90.00
_cell.angle_beta   90.00
_cell.angle_gamma   90.00
#
_symmetry.space_group_name_H-M   'P 1'
#
loop_
_entity.id
_entity.type
_entity.pdbx_description
1 polymer ?
#
loop_
_entity_poly.entity_id
_entity_poly.type
_entity_poly.pdbx_seq_one_letter_code
_entity_poly.pdbx_strand_id
1 'polypeptide(L)'
;MSQDAADRSRFKDIPPGVWALGLVSLFMDISSEMIHALLPVYLVTVLGASMVAVGFIEGIAEATAMIVKIFSGALSDWLGKRKLLAVIGYGLAAFTKPIFPLATGLGWIVAARFIDRIGKGIRGAPRDALIADLTPAPVRGAAFGLRQSLDTAGAFIGPLLAIALMALTADNFRTVFWIALGPA
;
A
#
# COMPACT_ATOMS: atom_id res chain seq x y z
N MET A 1 -22.08 30.66 -11.87
CA MET A 1 -21.59 29.55 -12.73
C MET A 1 -20.07 29.64 -12.96
N SER A 2 -19.22 29.82 -11.92
CA SER A 2 -17.85 30.36 -12.12
C SER A 2 -16.68 29.60 -11.44
N GLN A 3 -16.90 28.49 -10.75
CA GLN A 3 -15.79 27.70 -10.15
C GLN A 3 -15.85 26.21 -10.54
N ASP A 4 -17.03 25.59 -10.54
CA ASP A 4 -17.20 24.18 -10.95
C ASP A 4 -16.77 23.86 -12.38
N ALA A 5 -16.91 24.80 -13.32
CA ALA A 5 -16.49 24.60 -14.71
C ALA A 5 -14.96 24.65 -14.88
N ALA A 6 -14.29 25.48 -14.09
CA ALA A 6 -12.82 25.55 -14.05
C ALA A 6 -12.23 24.31 -13.38
N ASP A 7 -12.87 23.81 -12.31
CA ASP A 7 -12.40 22.63 -11.57
C ASP A 7 -12.64 21.32 -12.34
N ARG A 8 -13.76 21.20 -13.07
CA ARG A 8 -14.02 20.08 -13.98
C ARG A 8 -13.06 20.02 -15.18
N SER A 9 -12.44 21.13 -15.56
CA SER A 9 -11.41 21.14 -16.62
C SER A 9 -10.10 20.50 -16.13
N ARG A 10 -9.71 20.73 -14.87
CA ARG A 10 -8.44 20.28 -14.30
C ARG A 10 -8.29 18.76 -14.19
N PHE A 11 -9.39 18.02 -13.97
CA PHE A 11 -9.35 16.56 -13.90
C PHE A 11 -9.16 15.88 -15.26
N LYS A 12 -9.69 16.48 -16.34
CA LYS A 12 -9.49 15.98 -17.71
C LYS A 12 -8.04 16.16 -18.17
N ASP A 13 -7.34 17.12 -17.57
CA ASP A 13 -5.94 17.43 -17.86
C ASP A 13 -4.95 16.55 -17.07
N ILE A 14 -5.45 15.71 -16.14
CA ILE A 14 -4.59 14.78 -15.40
C ILE A 14 -4.16 13.63 -16.33
N PRO A 15 -2.84 13.40 -16.49
CA PRO A 15 -2.34 12.34 -17.35
C PRO A 15 -2.88 10.96 -16.96
N PRO A 16 -3.20 10.07 -17.92
CA PRO A 16 -3.65 8.70 -17.64
C PRO A 16 -2.69 7.89 -16.76
N GLY A 17 -1.39 8.19 -16.84
CA GLY A 17 -0.39 7.55 -15.98
C GLY A 17 -0.59 7.84 -14.48
N VAL A 18 -1.08 9.02 -14.12
CA VAL A 18 -1.40 9.36 -12.72
C VAL A 18 -2.60 8.56 -12.24
N TRP A 19 -3.64 8.40 -13.07
CA TRP A 19 -4.78 7.54 -12.77
C TRP A 19 -4.36 6.09 -12.56
N ALA A 20 -3.51 5.55 -13.44
CA ALA A 20 -2.98 4.21 -13.30
C ALA A 20 -2.20 4.03 -11.99
N LEU A 21 -1.30 4.96 -11.66
CA LEU A 21 -0.54 4.90 -10.40
C LEU A 21 -1.43 5.05 -9.17
N GLY A 22 -2.48 5.87 -9.25
CA GLY A 22 -3.47 6.04 -8.21
C GLY A 22 -4.30 4.78 -7.97
N LEU A 23 -4.79 4.14 -9.03
CA LEU A 23 -5.55 2.88 -8.95
C LEU A 23 -4.68 1.74 -8.42
N VAL A 24 -3.44 1.61 -8.89
CA VAL A 24 -2.50 0.62 -8.35
C VAL A 24 -2.24 0.86 -6.86
N SER A 25 -2.11 2.13 -6.42
CA SER A 25 -2.00 2.44 -4.99
C SER A 25 -3.27 2.06 -4.22
N LEU A 26 -4.45 2.38 -4.75
CA LEU A 26 -5.73 2.05 -4.14
C LEU A 26 -5.88 0.55 -3.93
N PHE A 27 -5.69 -0.27 -4.97
CA PHE A 27 -5.91 -1.71 -4.87
C PHE A 27 -4.86 -2.37 -3.96
N MET A 28 -3.59 -1.97 -4.10
CA MET A 28 -2.52 -2.44 -3.21
C MET A 28 -2.79 -2.08 -1.74
N ASP A 29 -3.32 -0.88 -1.47
CA ASP A 29 -3.63 -0.45 -0.11
C ASP A 29 -4.90 -1.12 0.43
N ILE A 30 -5.93 -1.39 -0.38
CA ILE A 30 -7.05 -2.27 0.02
C ILE A 30 -6.50 -3.62 0.48
N SER A 31 -5.70 -4.29 -0.35
CA SER A 31 -5.08 -5.57 -0.02
C SER A 31 -4.25 -5.49 1.26
N SER A 32 -3.39 -4.48 1.36
CA SER A 32 -2.46 -4.33 2.48
C SER A 32 -3.19 -4.05 3.78
N GLU A 33 -4.12 -3.11 3.78
CA GLU A 33 -4.81 -2.69 4.99
C GLU A 33 -5.88 -3.70 5.43
N MET A 34 -6.41 -4.54 4.53
CA MET A 34 -7.19 -5.71 4.94
C MET A 34 -6.38 -6.65 5.84
N ILE A 35 -5.13 -6.92 5.46
CA ILE A 35 -4.24 -7.79 6.24
C ILE A 35 -3.81 -7.07 7.52
N HIS A 36 -3.30 -5.84 7.42
CA HIS A 36 -2.76 -5.12 8.58
C HIS A 36 -3.81 -4.82 9.64
N ALA A 37 -5.06 -4.55 9.27
CA ALA A 37 -6.13 -4.32 10.23
C ALA A 37 -6.36 -5.53 11.15
N LEU A 38 -6.15 -6.74 10.63
CA LEU A 38 -6.36 -7.99 11.37
C LEU A 38 -5.06 -8.57 11.94
N LEU A 39 -3.91 -8.17 11.41
CA LEU A 39 -2.63 -8.81 11.74
C LEU A 39 -2.30 -8.73 13.24
N PRO A 40 -2.41 -7.59 13.94
CA PRO A 40 -2.18 -7.52 15.38
C PRO A 40 -3.05 -8.50 16.17
N VAL A 41 -4.34 -8.58 15.83
CA VAL A 41 -5.30 -9.47 16.50
C VAL A 41 -4.96 -10.92 16.21
N TYR A 42 -4.65 -11.26 14.96
CA TYR A 42 -4.25 -12.62 14.56
C TYR A 42 -2.97 -13.08 15.28
N LEU A 43 -1.96 -12.20 15.35
CA LEU A 43 -0.70 -12.48 16.03
C LEU A 43 -0.92 -12.81 17.52
N VAL A 44 -1.79 -12.08 18.20
CA VAL A 44 -2.04 -12.25 19.63
C VAL A 44 -2.96 -13.45 19.90
N THR A 45 -4.11 -13.49 19.22
CA THR A 45 -5.19 -14.44 19.55
C THR A 45 -4.97 -15.83 18.96
N VAL A 46 -4.31 -15.94 17.80
CA VAL A 46 -4.07 -17.22 17.11
C VAL A 46 -2.65 -17.72 17.32
N LEU A 47 -1.66 -16.82 17.26
CA LEU A 47 -0.25 -17.19 17.36
C LEU A 47 0.37 -16.96 18.75
N GLY A 48 -0.39 -16.44 19.70
CA GLY A 48 0.06 -16.26 21.09
C GLY A 48 1.18 -15.24 21.26
N ALA A 49 1.38 -14.32 20.29
CA ALA A 49 2.36 -13.25 20.42
C ALA A 49 1.95 -12.26 21.51
N SER A 50 2.93 -11.70 22.21
CA SER A 50 2.66 -10.62 23.18
C SER A 50 2.37 -9.30 22.46
N MET A 51 1.57 -8.42 23.07
CA MET A 51 1.33 -7.07 22.55
C MET A 51 2.63 -6.26 22.37
N VAL A 52 3.62 -6.48 23.24
CA VAL A 52 4.95 -5.87 23.13
C VAL A 52 5.66 -6.34 21.87
N ALA A 53 5.63 -7.64 21.58
CA ALA A 53 6.21 -8.19 20.36
C ALA A 53 5.53 -7.63 19.11
N VAL A 54 4.20 -7.52 19.11
CA VAL A 54 3.45 -6.89 18.01
C VAL A 54 3.87 -5.43 17.81
N GLY A 55 3.99 -4.66 18.89
CA GLY A 55 4.48 -3.27 18.83
C GLY A 55 5.87 -3.15 18.21
N PHE A 56 6.81 -4.04 18.57
CA PHE A 56 8.13 -4.08 17.95
C PHE A 56 8.08 -4.49 16.47
N ILE A 57 7.28 -5.51 16.12
CA ILE A 57 7.14 -5.97 14.74
C ILE A 57 6.62 -4.83 13.87
N GLU A 58 5.52 -4.20 14.26
CA GLU A 58 4.91 -3.10 13.50
C GLU A 58 5.82 -1.87 13.44
N GLY A 59 6.44 -1.50 14.57
CA GLY A 59 7.35 -0.36 14.64
C GLY A 59 8.58 -0.51 13.75
N ILE A 60 9.25 -1.67 13.81
CA ILE A 60 10.43 -1.93 12.97
C ILE A 60 10.02 -2.03 11.50
N ALA A 61 8.87 -2.65 11.19
CA ALA A 61 8.39 -2.76 9.82
C ALA A 61 8.15 -1.37 9.20
N GLU A 62 7.49 -0.45 9.92
CA GLU A 62 7.24 0.90 9.40
C GLU A 62 8.52 1.76 9.36
N ALA A 63 9.41 1.62 10.34
CA ALA A 63 10.73 2.24 10.30
C ALA A 63 11.53 1.78 9.06
N THR A 64 11.48 0.48 8.77
CA THR A 64 12.10 -0.12 7.59
C THR A 64 11.55 0.50 6.31
N ALA A 65 10.22 0.64 6.19
CA ALA A 65 9.60 1.28 5.02
C ALA A 65 10.10 2.71 4.82
N MET A 66 10.20 3.51 5.89
CA MET A 66 10.67 4.89 5.83
C MET A 66 12.15 4.98 5.43
N ILE A 67 13.01 4.16 6.02
CA ILE A 67 14.44 4.12 5.70
C ILE A 67 14.63 3.72 4.23
N VAL A 68 13.96 2.65 3.79
CA VAL A 68 14.02 2.17 2.40
C VAL A 68 13.47 3.21 1.42
N LYS A 69 12.45 3.98 1.80
CA LYS A 69 11.93 5.10 0.99
C LYS A 69 12.97 6.17 0.73
N ILE A 70 13.78 6.54 1.72
CA ILE A 70 14.85 7.54 1.57
C ILE A 70 15.87 7.05 0.54
N PHE A 71 16.40 5.84 0.72
CA PHE A 71 17.44 5.30 -0.17
C PHE A 71 16.92 4.99 -1.57
N SER A 72 15.68 4.49 -1.70
CA SER A 72 15.07 4.24 -3.02
C SER A 72 14.81 5.53 -3.79
N GLY A 73 14.53 6.64 -3.11
CA GLY A 73 14.47 7.97 -3.73
C GLY A 73 15.81 8.36 -4.35
N ALA A 74 16.89 8.34 -3.56
CA ALA A 74 18.23 8.64 -4.04
C ALA A 74 18.66 7.71 -5.18
N LEU A 75 18.39 6.40 -5.05
CA LEU A 75 18.68 5.41 -6.09
C LEU A 75 17.88 5.69 -7.37
N SER A 76 16.62 6.08 -7.24
CA SER A 76 15.75 6.39 -8.37
C SER A 76 16.22 7.62 -9.14
N ASP A 77 16.66 8.66 -8.44
CA ASP A 77 17.19 9.86 -9.08
C ASP A 77 18.54 9.58 -9.75
N TRP A 78 19.40 8.78 -9.12
CA TRP A 78 20.67 8.36 -9.73
C TRP A 78 20.49 7.47 -10.97
N LEU A 79 19.56 6.50 -10.92
CA LEU A 79 19.29 5.59 -12.05
C LEU A 79 18.44 6.24 -13.15
N GLY A 80 17.65 7.27 -12.84
CA GLY A 80 16.62 7.81 -13.73
C GLY A 80 15.47 6.84 -14.04
N LYS A 81 15.37 5.70 -13.32
CA LYS A 81 14.44 4.59 -13.61
C LYS A 81 13.26 4.52 -12.65
N ARG A 82 12.52 5.63 -12.53
CA ARG A 82 11.39 5.80 -11.59
C ARG A 82 10.32 4.71 -11.70
N LYS A 83 9.86 4.44 -12.92
CA LYS A 83 8.83 3.41 -13.19
C LYS A 83 9.29 2.00 -12.77
N LEU A 84 10.54 1.64 -13.06
CA LEU A 84 11.05 0.30 -12.75
C LEU A 84 11.05 0.05 -11.24
N LEU A 85 11.57 1.00 -10.45
CA LEU A 85 11.59 0.88 -9.00
C LEU A 85 10.17 0.86 -8.42
N ALA A 86 9.26 1.68 -8.92
CA ALA A 86 7.85 1.64 -8.52
C ALA A 86 7.23 0.25 -8.76
N VAL A 87 7.43 -0.33 -9.96
CA VAL A 87 6.93 -1.67 -10.31
C VAL A 87 7.55 -2.75 -9.44
N ILE A 88 8.86 -2.72 -9.19
CA ILE A 88 9.53 -3.68 -8.31
C ILE A 88 8.97 -3.58 -6.89
N GLY A 89 8.79 -2.38 -6.35
CA GLY A 89 8.26 -2.20 -4.99
C GLY A 89 6.81 -2.67 -4.85
N TYR A 90 5.95 -2.40 -5.84
CA TYR A 90 4.59 -2.95 -5.88
C TYR A 90 4.59 -4.47 -6.04
N GLY A 91 5.38 -5.01 -6.96
CA GLY A 91 5.49 -6.45 -7.18
C GLY A 91 6.01 -7.19 -5.96
N LEU A 92 6.98 -6.62 -5.24
CA LEU A 92 7.48 -7.19 -3.99
C LEU A 92 6.39 -7.22 -2.92
N ALA A 93 5.61 -6.14 -2.77
CA ALA A 93 4.49 -6.10 -1.82
C ALA A 93 3.34 -7.04 -2.21
N ALA A 94 3.06 -7.22 -3.51
CA ALA A 94 2.06 -8.17 -4.00
C ALA A 94 2.51 -9.62 -3.72
N PHE A 95 3.79 -9.93 -3.97
CA PHE A 95 4.33 -11.28 -3.85
C PHE A 95 4.37 -11.79 -2.40
N THR A 96 4.36 -10.90 -1.40
CA THR A 96 4.28 -11.32 0.01
C THR A 96 2.87 -11.67 0.46
N LYS A 97 1.81 -11.21 -0.24
CA LYS A 97 0.42 -11.42 0.18
C LYS A 97 0.05 -12.89 0.38
N PRO A 98 0.44 -13.83 -0.50
CA PRO A 98 0.18 -15.26 -0.30
C PRO A 98 0.84 -15.86 0.96
N ILE A 99 1.88 -15.24 1.50
CA ILE A 99 2.58 -15.77 2.68
C ILE A 99 1.68 -15.66 3.93
N PHE A 100 0.87 -14.61 4.06
CA PHE A 100 0.01 -14.41 5.25
C PHE A 100 -1.00 -15.53 5.49
N PRO A 101 -1.82 -15.97 4.52
CA PRO A 101 -2.73 -17.10 4.72
C PRO A 101 -2.03 -18.46 4.81
N LEU A 102 -0.83 -18.59 4.22
CA LEU A 102 -0.02 -19.81 4.23
C LEU A 102 0.89 -19.96 5.45
N ALA A 103 1.08 -18.88 6.21
CA ALA A 103 2.02 -18.84 7.32
C ALA A 103 1.67 -19.88 8.40
N THR A 104 2.65 -20.72 8.72
CA THR A 104 2.52 -21.77 9.75
C THR A 104 2.99 -21.31 11.13
N GLY A 105 3.51 -20.08 11.25
CA GLY A 105 3.96 -19.53 12.52
C GLY A 105 4.41 -18.06 12.42
N LEU A 106 4.80 -17.51 13.57
CA LEU A 106 5.14 -16.09 13.73
C LEU A 106 6.27 -15.63 12.79
N GLY A 107 7.33 -16.42 12.64
CA GLY A 107 8.49 -16.06 11.81
C GLY A 107 8.14 -15.80 10.34
N TRP A 108 7.21 -16.58 9.77
CA TRP A 108 6.73 -16.37 8.41
C TRP A 108 6.01 -15.03 8.24
N ILE A 109 5.19 -14.66 9.22
CA ILE A 109 4.43 -13.41 9.19
C ILE A 109 5.34 -12.22 9.37
N VAL A 110 6.30 -12.31 10.29
CA VAL A 110 7.31 -11.27 10.48
C VAL A 110 8.09 -11.09 9.17
N ALA A 111 8.61 -12.16 8.57
CA ALA A 111 9.33 -12.05 7.30
C ALA A 111 8.45 -11.42 6.19
N ALA A 112 7.21 -11.88 6.03
CA ALA A 112 6.28 -11.34 5.04
C ALA A 112 5.98 -9.85 5.28
N ARG A 113 5.75 -9.46 6.54
CA ARG A 113 5.49 -8.08 6.96
C ARG A 113 6.66 -7.17 6.62
N PHE A 114 7.89 -7.62 6.89
CA PHE A 114 9.09 -6.85 6.57
C PHE A 114 9.31 -6.71 5.07
N ILE A 115 9.19 -7.79 4.30
CA ILE A 115 9.35 -7.74 2.84
C ILE A 115 8.27 -6.85 2.20
N ASP A 116 7.03 -6.92 2.70
CA ASP A 116 5.93 -6.05 2.30
C ASP A 116 6.25 -4.56 2.56
N ARG A 117 6.87 -4.24 3.70
CA ARG A 117 7.33 -2.88 4.03
C ARG A 117 8.53 -2.43 3.22
N ILE A 118 9.46 -3.31 2.90
CA ILE A 118 10.55 -3.02 1.95
C ILE A 118 9.93 -2.66 0.59
N GLY A 119 8.96 -3.43 0.10
CA GLY A 119 8.24 -3.13 -1.14
C GLY A 119 7.56 -1.75 -1.11
N LYS A 120 6.85 -1.43 -0.02
CA LYS A 120 6.25 -0.09 0.21
C LYS A 120 7.30 1.03 0.20
N GLY A 121 8.44 0.81 0.85
CA GLY A 121 9.56 1.76 0.84
C GLY A 121 10.10 2.00 -0.57
N ILE A 122 10.40 0.93 -1.32
CA ILE A 122 10.95 1.00 -2.67
C ILE A 122 10.02 1.75 -3.62
N ARG A 123 8.70 1.52 -3.56
CA ARG A 123 7.76 2.14 -4.49
C ARG A 123 7.45 3.61 -4.17
N GLY A 124 7.58 4.04 -2.92
CA GLY A 124 7.06 5.31 -2.43
C GLY A 124 7.64 6.53 -3.16
N ALA A 125 8.93 6.81 -2.93
CA ALA A 125 9.59 7.98 -3.53
C ALA A 125 9.63 7.92 -5.07
N PRO A 126 9.95 6.79 -5.73
CA PRO A 126 9.98 6.70 -7.18
C PRO A 126 8.61 6.91 -7.85
N ARG A 127 7.52 6.47 -7.21
CA ARG A 127 6.15 6.74 -7.70
C ARG A 127 5.82 8.22 -7.62
N ASP A 128 6.10 8.86 -6.49
CA ASP A 128 5.79 10.28 -6.30
C ASP A 128 6.59 11.15 -7.30
N ALA A 129 7.85 10.77 -7.54
CA ALA A 129 8.71 11.36 -8.54
C ALA A 129 8.16 11.15 -9.98
N LEU A 130 7.67 9.94 -10.29
CA LEU A 130 7.04 9.64 -11.57
C LEU A 130 5.76 10.47 -11.81
N ILE A 131 4.95 10.70 -10.78
CA ILE A 131 3.77 11.59 -10.87
C ILE A 131 4.22 13.01 -11.20
N ALA A 132 5.27 13.52 -10.56
CA ALA A 132 5.79 14.86 -10.82
C ALA A 132 6.29 15.03 -12.27
N ASP A 133 6.95 14.01 -12.83
CA ASP A 133 7.46 14.03 -14.21
C ASP A 133 6.35 13.96 -15.24
N LEU A 134 5.33 13.13 -14.99
CA LEU A 134 4.21 12.96 -15.91
C LEU A 134 3.31 14.20 -15.95
N THR A 135 3.29 15.00 -14.87
CA THR A 135 2.25 16.02 -14.67
C THR A 135 2.77 17.44 -14.96
N PRO A 136 2.09 18.19 -15.85
CA PRO A 136 2.33 19.63 -16.04
C PRO A 136 2.18 20.42 -14.74
N ALA A 137 3.03 21.44 -14.56
CA ALA A 137 3.03 22.27 -13.34
C ALA A 137 1.65 22.82 -12.93
N PRO A 138 0.77 23.30 -13.85
CA PRO A 138 -0.53 23.88 -13.48
C PRO A 138 -1.51 22.88 -12.82
N VAL A 139 -1.38 21.58 -13.11
CA VAL A 139 -2.29 20.53 -12.60
C VAL A 139 -1.60 19.55 -11.65
N ARG A 140 -0.33 19.80 -11.30
CA ARG A 140 0.47 18.93 -10.42
C ARG A 140 -0.14 18.75 -9.03
N GLY A 141 -0.70 19.82 -8.45
CA GLY A 141 -1.42 19.73 -7.18
C GLY A 141 -2.63 18.80 -7.26
N ALA A 142 -3.42 18.88 -8.34
CA ALA A 142 -4.57 18.02 -8.58
C ALA A 142 -4.16 16.55 -8.79
N ALA A 143 -3.05 16.29 -9.49
CA ALA A 143 -2.52 14.93 -9.69
C ALA A 143 -2.08 14.27 -8.37
N PHE A 144 -1.33 14.99 -7.52
CA PHE A 144 -0.98 14.47 -6.19
C PHE A 144 -2.22 14.31 -5.30
N GLY A 145 -3.17 15.24 -5.38
CA GLY A 145 -4.45 15.16 -4.66
C GLY A 145 -5.26 13.93 -5.06
N LEU A 146 -5.38 13.65 -6.37
CA LEU A 146 -6.03 12.45 -6.89
C LEU A 146 -5.34 11.18 -6.38
N ARG A 147 -4.01 11.09 -6.52
CA ARG A 147 -3.25 9.94 -6.02
C ARG A 147 -3.49 9.74 -4.52
N GLN A 148 -3.41 10.81 -3.73
CA GLN A 148 -3.58 10.72 -2.28
C GLN A 148 -5.00 10.33 -1.91
N SER A 149 -6.00 10.82 -2.64
CA SER A 149 -7.41 10.47 -2.42
C SER A 149 -7.66 8.99 -2.67
N LEU A 150 -7.10 8.44 -3.76
CA LEU A 150 -7.21 7.02 -4.10
C LEU A 150 -6.48 6.13 -3.07
N ASP A 151 -5.32 6.57 -2.59
CA ASP A 151 -4.56 5.91 -1.52
C ASP A 151 -5.34 5.87 -0.20
N THR A 152 -5.83 7.01 0.26
CA THR A 152 -6.64 7.12 1.47
C THR A 152 -7.95 6.33 1.34
N ALA A 153 -8.58 6.33 0.17
CA ALA A 153 -9.77 5.52 -0.09
C ALA A 153 -9.45 4.03 0.06
N GLY A 154 -8.33 3.56 -0.51
CA GLY A 154 -7.90 2.17 -0.34
C GLY A 154 -7.61 1.81 1.13
N ALA A 155 -6.90 2.68 1.84
CA ALA A 155 -6.58 2.50 3.25
C ALA A 155 -7.81 2.56 4.18
N PHE A 156 -8.89 3.20 3.74
CA PHE A 156 -10.18 3.21 4.45
C PHE A 156 -11.04 1.98 4.10
N ILE A 157 -11.11 1.62 2.81
CA ILE A 157 -11.90 0.49 2.32
C ILE A 157 -11.34 -0.84 2.83
N GLY A 158 -10.01 -0.99 2.89
CA GLY A 158 -9.35 -2.23 3.31
C GLY A 158 -9.81 -2.74 4.69
N PRO A 159 -9.66 -1.95 5.78
CA PRO A 159 -10.11 -2.35 7.11
C PRO A 159 -11.62 -2.59 7.19
N LEU A 160 -12.43 -1.81 6.47
CA LEU A 160 -13.88 -2.04 6.42
C LEU A 160 -14.24 -3.38 5.78
N LEU A 161 -13.59 -3.72 4.66
CA LEU A 161 -13.75 -5.02 4.01
C LEU A 161 -13.26 -6.15 4.93
N ALA A 162 -12.15 -5.96 5.63
CA ALA A 162 -11.65 -6.95 6.59
C ALA A 162 -12.68 -7.23 7.70
N ILE A 163 -13.24 -6.18 8.32
CA ILE A 163 -14.26 -6.34 9.36
C ILE A 163 -15.52 -7.04 8.80
N ALA A 164 -16.01 -6.59 7.65
CA ALA A 164 -17.18 -7.20 7.02
C ALA A 164 -16.96 -8.68 6.68
N LEU A 165 -15.79 -9.02 6.14
CA LEU A 165 -15.45 -10.40 5.79
C LEU A 165 -15.24 -11.26 7.04
N MET A 166 -14.67 -10.74 8.12
CA MET A 166 -14.60 -11.47 9.39
C MET A 166 -16.00 -11.85 9.88
N ALA A 167 -16.95 -10.89 9.87
CA ALA A 167 -18.34 -11.15 10.24
C ALA A 167 -19.01 -12.19 9.32
N LEU A 168 -18.76 -12.14 8.01
CA LEU A 168 -19.34 -13.07 7.02
C LEU A 168 -18.69 -14.46 7.03
N THR A 169 -17.47 -14.59 7.54
CA THR A 169 -16.70 -15.85 7.52
C THR A 169 -16.54 -16.49 8.89
N ALA A 170 -17.33 -16.06 9.87
CA ALA A 170 -17.28 -16.52 11.27
C ALA A 170 -15.86 -16.42 11.86
N ASP A 171 -15.27 -15.21 11.74
CA ASP A 171 -13.94 -14.84 12.25
C ASP A 171 -12.76 -15.65 11.66
N ASN A 172 -12.90 -16.12 10.41
CA ASN A 172 -11.86 -16.88 9.74
C ASN A 172 -10.80 -15.97 9.08
N PHE A 173 -9.76 -15.62 9.86
CA PHE A 173 -8.63 -14.80 9.40
C PHE A 173 -8.00 -15.28 8.09
N ARG A 174 -7.78 -16.60 7.93
CA ARG A 174 -7.12 -17.15 6.73
C ARG A 174 -7.93 -16.91 5.47
N THR A 175 -9.26 -16.98 5.56
CA THR A 175 -10.15 -16.71 4.43
C THR A 175 -10.08 -15.24 4.04
N VAL A 176 -10.11 -14.33 5.02
CA VAL A 176 -9.95 -12.89 4.75
C VAL A 176 -8.59 -12.59 4.13
N PHE A 177 -7.52 -13.20 4.63
CA PHE A 177 -6.19 -13.07 4.04
C PHE A 177 -6.11 -13.60 2.61
N TRP A 178 -6.78 -14.71 2.28
CA TRP A 178 -6.88 -15.19 0.90
C TRP A 178 -7.61 -14.19 -0.01
N ILE A 179 -8.74 -13.63 0.45
CA ILE A 179 -9.51 -12.65 -0.31
C ILE A 179 -8.67 -11.38 -0.54
N ALA A 180 -7.84 -10.99 0.43
CA ALA A 180 -6.94 -9.83 0.33
C ALA A 180 -5.90 -9.95 -0.80
N LEU A 181 -5.65 -11.14 -1.37
CA LEU A 181 -4.78 -11.28 -2.55
C LEU A 181 -5.42 -10.72 -3.82
N GLY A 182 -6.76 -10.72 -3.92
CA GLY A 182 -7.45 -10.32 -5.15
C GLY A 182 -7.14 -8.90 -5.61
N PRO A 183 -7.13 -7.89 -4.70
CA PRO A 183 -6.72 -6.53 -5.05
C PRO A 183 -5.20 -6.33 -5.22
N ALA A 184 -4.35 -7.29 -4.90
CA ALA A 184 -2.89 -7.11 -4.87
C ALA A 184 -2.22 -7.14 -6.25
#